data_AF-A0A536NJX8-F1
#
_entry.id   AF-A0A536NJX8-F1
#
_cell.length_a   1.000
_cell.length_b   1.000
_cell.length_c   1.000
_cell.angle_alpha   90.00
_cell.angle_beta   90.00
_cell.angle_gamma   90.00
#
_symmetry.space_group_name_H-M   'P 1'
#
loop_
_entity.id
_entity.type
_entity.pdbx_description
1 polymer ?
#
loop_
_entity_poly.entity_id
_entity_poly.type
_entity_poly.pdbx_seq_one_letter_code
_entity_poly.pdbx_strand_id
1 'polypeptide(L)' 'MASYSANQRAIAHARQLIEARQYVLDSDWGEVQPKAADENAFLKGHSWDDYAEWHLGLNDEATDETKSRYAFVYGD' A
#
# COMPACT_ATOMS: atom_id res chain seq x y z
N MET A 1 -11.16 -18.46 1.06
CA MET A 1 -11.23 -17.00 0.85
C MET A 1 -10.17 -16.44 1.78
N ALA A 2 -9.21 -15.67 1.27
CA ALA A 2 -8.15 -15.15 2.13
C ALA A 2 -8.76 -14.25 3.22
N SER A 3 -8.28 -14.39 4.45
CA SER A 3 -8.63 -13.50 5.56
C SER A 3 -7.75 -12.26 5.50
N TYR A 4 -8.36 -11.10 5.72
CA TYR A 4 -7.65 -9.83 5.76
C TYR A 4 -7.93 -9.10 7.06
N SER A 5 -6.87 -8.60 7.67
CA SER A 5 -6.93 -7.65 8.78
C SER A 5 -6.62 -6.24 8.31
N ALA A 6 -7.19 -5.23 8.98
CA ALA A 6 -6.95 -3.83 8.67
C ALA A 6 -5.54 -3.41 9.12
N ASN A 7 -4.76 -2.87 8.19
CA ASN A 7 -3.43 -2.34 8.48
C ASN A 7 -3.52 -0.95 9.12
N GLN A 8 -3.43 -0.89 10.44
CA GLN A 8 -3.53 0.37 11.18
C GLN A 8 -2.42 1.37 10.84
N ARG A 9 -1.22 0.89 10.48
CA ARG A 9 -0.11 1.77 10.06
C ARG A 9 -0.45 2.44 8.73
N ALA A 10 -0.94 1.68 7.76
CA ALA A 10 -1.36 2.23 6.47
C ALA A 10 -2.52 3.22 6.59
N ILE A 11 -3.49 2.94 7.46
CA ILE A 11 -4.61 3.87 7.72
C ILE A 11 -4.10 5.19 8.32
N ALA A 12 -3.16 5.12 9.27
CA ALA A 12 -2.56 6.32 9.85
C ALA A 12 -1.76 7.11 8.81
N HIS A 13 -0.98 6.43 7.96
CA HIS A 13 -0.21 7.05 6.88
C HIS A 13 -1.13 7.76 5.87
N ALA A 14 -2.17 7.08 5.37
CA ALA A 14 -3.15 7.67 4.47
C ALA A 14 -3.82 8.92 5.05
N ARG A 15 -4.18 8.88 6.35
CA ARG A 15 -4.75 10.05 7.04
C ARG A 15 -3.77 11.22 7.10
N GLN A 16 -2.50 10.96 7.39
CA GLN A 16 -1.47 11.99 7.41
C GLN A 16 -1.29 12.67 6.04
N LEU A 17 -1.29 11.89 4.95
CA LEU A 17 -1.23 12.44 3.60
C LEU A 17 -2.44 13.32 3.28
N ILE A 18 -3.64 12.88 3.65
CA ILE A 18 -4.88 13.65 3.48
C ILE A 18 -4.82 14.97 4.25
N GLU A 19 -4.42 14.92 5.52
CA GLU A 19 -4.26 16.12 6.36
C GLU A 19 -3.21 17.07 5.80
N ALA A 20 -2.12 16.54 5.23
CA ALA A 20 -1.07 17.29 4.56
C ALA A 20 -1.44 17.78 3.15
N ARG A 21 -2.63 17.43 2.64
CA ARG A 21 -3.07 17.70 1.26
C ARG A 21 -2.14 17.12 0.18
N GLN A 22 -1.52 15.99 0.49
CA GLN A 22 -0.69 15.22 -0.42
C GLN A 22 -1.55 14.15 -1.10
N TYR A 23 -2.47 14.62 -1.94
CA TYR A 23 -3.32 13.75 -2.75
C TYR A 23 -3.66 14.41 -4.09
N VAL A 24 -4.07 13.62 -5.07
CA VAL A 24 -4.57 14.08 -6.37
C VAL A 24 -6.10 14.03 -6.38
N LEU A 25 -6.73 15.15 -6.71
CA LEU A 25 -8.21 15.26 -6.72
C LEU A 25 -8.87 14.68 -7.97
N ASP A 26 -8.15 14.66 -9.08
CA ASP A 26 -8.65 14.23 -10.38
C ASP A 26 -7.65 13.24 -10.99
N SER A 27 -7.95 11.96 -10.81
CA SER A 27 -7.12 10.86 -11.30
C SER A 27 -7.98 9.63 -11.66
N ASP A 28 -7.54 8.89 -12.68
CA ASP A 28 -8.07 7.58 -13.00
C ASP A 28 -7.19 6.50 -12.36
N TRP A 29 -7.64 6.02 -11.20
CA TRP A 29 -6.97 4.95 -10.47
C TRP A 29 -6.74 3.70 -11.33
N GLY A 30 -7.59 3.41 -12.32
CA GLY A 30 -7.41 2.26 -13.22
C GLY A 30 -6.12 2.32 -14.04
N GLU A 31 -5.62 3.52 -14.34
CA GLU A 31 -4.46 3.73 -15.21
C GLU A 31 -3.14 3.92 -14.45
N VAL A 32 -3.21 4.48 -13.24
CA VAL A 32 -2.05 4.94 -12.45
C VAL A 32 -1.67 4.01 -11.30
N GLN A 33 -2.45 2.95 -11.07
CA GLN A 33 -2.10 1.91 -10.11
C GLN A 33 -0.66 1.41 -10.31
N PRO A 34 0.10 1.23 -9.21
CA PRO A 34 1.47 0.78 -9.31
C PRO A 34 1.53 -0.59 -9.98
N LYS A 35 2.45 -0.76 -10.93
CA LYS A 35 2.69 -2.06 -11.57
C LYS A 35 3.71 -2.83 -10.74
N ALA A 36 3.76 -4.15 -10.99
CA ALA A 36 4.73 -5.02 -10.32
C ALA A 36 6.20 -4.53 -10.44
N ALA A 37 6.54 -3.87 -11.55
CA ALA A 37 7.85 -3.26 -11.77
C ALA A 37 8.13 -2.06 -10.85
N ASP A 38 7.14 -1.19 -10.64
CA ASP A 38 7.26 0.00 -9.77
C ASP A 38 7.40 -0.43 -8.31
N GLU A 39 6.58 -1.39 -7.87
CA GLU A 39 6.69 -1.97 -6.53
C GLU A 39 8.04 -2.68 -6.31
N ASN A 40 8.55 -3.39 -7.31
CA ASN A 40 9.89 -4.00 -7.24
C ASN A 40 10.99 -2.95 -7.18
N ALA A 41 10.83 -1.82 -7.87
CA ALA A 41 11.78 -0.72 -7.82
C ALA A 41 11.77 -0.05 -6.44
N PHE A 42 10.59 0.16 -5.85
CA PHE A 42 10.44 0.67 -4.50
C PHE A 42 11.17 -0.20 -3.47
N LEU A 43 10.90 -1.52 -3.47
CA LEU A 43 11.52 -2.47 -2.54
C LEU A 43 13.05 -2.63 -2.70
N LYS A 44 13.68 -2.10 -3.76
CA LYS A 44 15.15 -2.06 -3.86
C LYS A 44 15.79 -1.03 -2.95
N GLY A 45 15.05 0.03 -2.59
CA GLY A 45 15.55 1.14 -1.77
C GLY A 45 14.82 1.29 -0.44
N HIS A 46 13.74 0.54 -0.22
CA HIS A 46 12.83 0.69 0.90
C HIS A 46 12.61 -0.64 1.62
N SER A 47 12.22 -0.54 2.89
CA SER A 47 11.89 -1.70 3.72
C SER A 47 10.48 -2.23 3.41
N TRP A 48 10.20 -3.45 3.87
CA TRP A 48 8.84 -3.99 3.84
C TRP A 48 7.86 -3.22 4.71
N ASP A 49 8.36 -2.57 5.76
CA ASP A 49 7.58 -1.67 6.61
C ASP A 49 7.15 -0.42 5.84
N ASP A 50 8.05 0.19 5.06
CA ASP A 50 7.70 1.32 4.19
C ASP A 50 6.68 0.90 3.13
N TYR A 51 6.84 -0.29 2.56
CA TYR A 51 5.91 -0.84 1.58
C TYR A 51 4.54 -1.15 2.21
N ALA A 52 4.52 -1.63 3.45
CA ALA A 52 3.29 -1.92 4.18
C ALA A 52 2.41 -0.68 4.39
N GLU A 53 3.01 0.50 4.55
CA GLU A 53 2.26 1.74 4.76
C GLU A 53 1.35 2.09 3.60
N TRP A 54 1.62 1.61 2.38
CA TRP A 54 0.80 1.85 1.19
C TRP A 54 -0.36 0.86 0.99
N HIS A 55 -0.56 -0.09 1.91
CA HIS A 55 -1.52 -1.19 1.74
C HIS A 55 -2.47 -1.30 2.93
N LEU A 56 -3.77 -1.07 2.70
CA LEU A 56 -4.78 -1.00 3.76
C LEU A 56 -5.11 -2.37 4.38
N GLY A 57 -4.82 -3.46 3.70
CA GLY A 57 -5.06 -4.82 4.18
C GLY A 57 -3.79 -5.63 4.37
N LEU A 58 -3.80 -6.47 5.39
CA LEU A 58 -2.82 -7.53 5.59
C LEU A 58 -3.50 -8.88 5.34
N ASN A 59 -2.94 -9.67 4.44
CA ASN A 59 -3.37 -11.05 4.23
C ASN A 59 -2.83 -11.93 5.37
N ASP A 60 -3.71 -12.43 6.22
CA ASP A 60 -3.35 -13.19 7.42
C ASP A 60 -2.75 -14.56 7.10
N GLU A 61 -2.90 -15.05 5.86
CA GLU A 61 -2.41 -16.35 5.40
C GLU A 61 -1.05 -16.26 4.68
N ALA A 62 -0.60 -15.04 4.34
CA ALA A 62 0.64 -14.83 3.61
C ALA A 62 1.83 -14.60 4.55
N THR A 63 2.99 -15.11 4.16
CA THR A 63 4.24 -14.91 4.88
C THR A 63 4.61 -13.44 4.93
N ASP A 64 5.11 -13.00 6.08
CA ASP A 64 5.67 -11.65 6.25
C ASP A 64 6.74 -11.37 5.19
N GLU A 65 6.95 -10.10 4.86
CA GLU A 65 7.96 -9.68 3.88
C GLU A 65 7.76 -10.32 2.48
N THR A 66 6.49 -10.52 2.11
CA THR A 66 6.11 -10.90 0.75
C THR A 66 5.05 -9.95 0.23
N LYS A 67 5.03 -9.69 -1.08
CA LYS A 67 3.99 -8.83 -1.68
C LYS A 67 2.58 -9.34 -1.42
N SER A 68 2.40 -10.66 -1.39
CA SER A 68 1.12 -11.31 -1.10
C SER A 68 0.59 -11.03 0.32
N ARG A 69 1.43 -10.56 1.24
CA ARG A 69 1.02 -10.10 2.57
C ARG A 69 0.26 -8.78 2.53
N TYR A 70 0.48 -7.95 1.53
CA TYR A 70 -0.01 -6.58 1.51
C TYR A 70 -1.08 -6.42 0.42
N ALA A 71 -2.27 -5.98 0.81
CA ALA A 71 -3.43 -5.90 -0.05
C ALA A 71 -4.09 -4.52 0.02
N PHE A 72 -4.91 -4.21 -0.99
CA PHE A 72 -5.64 -2.95 -1.10
C PHE A 72 -4.69 -1.75 -1.07
N VAL A 73 -3.83 -1.66 -2.10
CA VAL A 73 -2.94 -0.53 -2.31
C VAL A 73 -3.77 0.75 -2.50
N TYR A 74 -3.28 1.84 -1.94
CA TYR A 74 -3.79 3.18 -2.20
C TYR A 74 -2.66 4.09 -2.67
N GLY A 75 -3.05 5.20 -3.27
CA GLY A 75 -2.16 6.19 -3.85
C GLY A 75 -2.99 7.29 -4.47
N ASP A 76 -2.27 8.20 -5.12
CA ASP A 76 -2.75 9.48 -5.63
C ASP A 76 -3.17 10.51 -4.59
#